data_AF-A0A256XEV1-F1
#
_entry.id   AF-A0A256XEV1-F1
#
_cell.length_a   1.000
_cell.length_b   1.000
_cell.length_c   1.000
_cell.angle_alpha   90.00
_cell.angle_beta   90.00
_cell.angle_gamma   90.00
#
_symmetry.space_group_name_H-M   'P 1'
#
loop_
_entity.id
_entity.type
_entity.pdbx_description
1 polymer ?
#
loop_
_entity_poly.entity_id
_entity_poly.type
_entity_poly.pdbx_seq_one_letter_code
_entity_poly.pdbx_strand_id
1 'polypeptide(L)'
;MKIILGTPINSRPKPWLYFKINSLMINAFDVLKNRRYLNDGSLRMILNFDNEIWIDSGGYQFLKHGIEPKIEDIEKIYEKYWDARYYLNLDYPPSPSDDEYVLKVKLIFGKL
;
A
#
# COMPACT_ATOMS: atom_id res chain seq x y z
N MET A 1 -3.81 -19.96 8.40
CA MET A 1 -2.81 -19.10 7.74
C MET A 1 -3.43 -18.54 6.46
N LYS A 2 -3.33 -17.23 6.23
CA LYS A 2 -3.90 -16.55 5.05
C LYS A 2 -2.77 -16.04 4.17
N ILE A 3 -2.84 -16.32 2.87
CA ILE A 3 -1.86 -15.87 1.89
C ILE A 3 -2.49 -14.70 1.13
N ILE A 4 -1.77 -13.58 1.06
CA ILE A 4 -2.20 -12.35 0.40
C ILE A 4 -1.19 -12.07 -0.70
N LEU A 5 -1.65 -11.89 -1.94
CA LEU A 5 -0.78 -11.52 -3.04
C LEU A 5 -0.60 -10.00 -3.07
N GLY A 6 0.63 -9.54 -2.81
CA GLY A 6 1.02 -8.16 -3.09
C GLY A 6 1.06 -7.90 -4.59
N THR A 7 0.37 -6.86 -5.06
CA THR A 7 0.27 -6.51 -6.48
C THR A 7 0.17 -5.00 -6.68
N PRO A 8 0.82 -4.43 -7.71
CA PRO A 8 0.52 -3.08 -8.14
C PRO A 8 -0.94 -2.94 -8.58
N ILE A 9 -1.53 -1.76 -8.40
CA ILE A 9 -2.90 -1.46 -8.85
C ILE A 9 -3.06 -1.61 -10.38
N ASN A 10 -1.97 -1.40 -11.13
CA ASN A 10 -1.92 -1.46 -12.58
C ASN A 10 -1.36 -2.79 -13.12
N SER A 11 -1.27 -3.83 -12.29
CA SER A 11 -0.60 -5.08 -12.65
C SER A 11 -1.09 -5.67 -13.96
N ARG A 12 -0.12 -6.03 -14.82
CA ARG A 12 -0.31 -6.82 -16.03
C ARG A 12 0.85 -7.83 -16.10
N PRO A 13 0.59 -9.16 -16.08
CA PRO A 13 -0.72 -9.82 -16.05
C PRO A 13 -1.45 -9.66 -14.70
N LYS A 14 -2.70 -10.15 -14.64
CA LYS A 14 -3.52 -10.26 -13.42
C LYS A 14 -3.63 -11.74 -13.01
N PRO A 15 -2.71 -12.28 -12.18
CA PRO A 15 -2.62 -13.71 -11.94
C PRO A 15 -3.88 -14.33 -11.31
N TRP A 16 -4.62 -13.56 -10.52
CA TRP A 16 -5.88 -13.97 -9.89
C TRP A 16 -7.01 -14.27 -10.88
N LEU A 17 -6.86 -13.93 -12.16
CA LEU A 17 -7.80 -14.33 -13.21
C LEU A 17 -7.56 -15.76 -13.72
N TYR A 18 -6.41 -16.37 -13.37
CA TYR A 18 -5.99 -17.67 -13.89
C TYR A 18 -5.86 -18.73 -12.78
N PHE A 19 -5.67 -18.32 -11.53
CA PHE A 19 -5.65 -19.23 -10.39
C PHE A 19 -6.24 -18.57 -9.15
N LYS A 20 -6.68 -19.43 -8.22
CA LYS A 20 -7.38 -19.00 -7.01
C LYS A 20 -6.44 -18.21 -6.09
N ILE A 21 -6.81 -16.95 -5.85
CA ILE A 21 -6.20 -16.10 -4.82
C ILE A 21 -7.30 -15.64 -3.88
N ASN A 22 -7.07 -15.81 -2.58
CA ASN A 22 -8.07 -15.46 -1.57
C ASN A 22 -8.07 -13.95 -1.26
N SER A 23 -6.92 -13.29 -1.39
CA SER A 23 -6.77 -11.87 -1.05
C SER A 23 -5.67 -11.19 -1.84
N LEU A 24 -5.90 -9.93 -2.18
CA LEU A 24 -4.92 -9.04 -2.81
C LEU A 24 -4.51 -7.95 -1.84
N MET A 25 -3.27 -7.49 -1.96
CA MET A 25 -2.79 -6.28 -1.29
C MET A 25 -2.21 -5.34 -2.33
N ILE A 26 -2.73 -4.12 -2.37
CA ILE A 26 -2.16 -3.03 -3.16
C ILE A 26 -1.43 -2.05 -2.25
N ASN A 27 -0.61 -1.19 -2.83
CA ASN A 27 0.18 -0.21 -2.09
C ASN A 27 -0.26 1.23 -2.43
N ALA A 28 -0.55 2.04 -1.40
CA ALA A 28 -1.00 3.42 -1.56
C ALA A 28 0.03 4.31 -2.26
N PHE A 29 1.33 4.06 -2.08
CA PHE A 29 2.40 4.73 -2.83
C PHE A 29 2.23 4.53 -4.34
N ASP A 30 1.96 3.29 -4.78
CA ASP A 30 1.78 2.98 -6.20
C ASP A 30 0.57 3.69 -6.79
N VAL A 31 -0.50 3.81 -5.99
CA VAL A 31 -1.71 4.54 -6.38
C VAL A 31 -1.41 6.03 -6.52
N LEU A 32 -0.75 6.65 -5.54
CA LEU A 32 -0.39 8.07 -5.56
C LEU A 32 0.53 8.41 -6.73
N LYS A 33 1.48 7.53 -7.03
CA LYS A 33 2.36 7.64 -8.18
C LYS A 33 1.60 7.54 -9.51
N ASN A 34 0.55 6.73 -9.57
CA ASN A 34 -0.27 6.51 -10.77
C ASN A 34 -1.62 7.22 -10.66
N ARG A 35 -1.62 8.55 -10.69
CA ARG A 35 -2.81 9.42 -10.52
C ARG A 35 -4.01 9.07 -11.40
N ARG A 36 -3.82 8.37 -12.53
CA ARG A 36 -4.90 7.87 -13.38
C ARG A 36 -5.96 7.10 -12.57
N TYR A 37 -5.53 6.27 -11.62
CA TYR A 37 -6.45 5.43 -10.85
C TYR A 37 -7.28 6.22 -9.83
N LEU A 38 -6.86 7.43 -9.45
CA LEU A 38 -7.66 8.31 -8.57
C LEU A 38 -9.00 8.70 -9.21
N ASN A 39 -9.05 8.74 -10.54
CA ASN A 39 -10.26 9.07 -11.30
C ASN A 39 -11.04 7.84 -11.76
N ASP A 40 -10.51 6.63 -11.55
CA ASP A 40 -11.19 5.38 -11.93
C ASP A 40 -12.26 4.99 -10.87
N GLY A 41 -12.92 3.86 -11.10
CA GLY A 41 -13.93 3.29 -10.20
C GLY A 41 -13.35 2.65 -8.93
N SER A 42 -14.09 1.72 -8.34
CA SER A 42 -13.68 1.03 -7.11
C SER A 42 -12.52 0.04 -7.35
N LEU A 43 -11.83 -0.40 -6.29
CA LEU A 43 -10.73 -1.36 -6.42
C LEU A 43 -11.18 -2.67 -7.04
N ARG A 44 -12.37 -3.16 -6.68
CA ARG A 44 -12.95 -4.38 -7.26
C ARG A 44 -13.08 -4.28 -8.77
N MET A 45 -13.53 -3.14 -9.28
CA MET A 45 -13.65 -2.89 -10.71
C MET A 45 -12.28 -2.79 -11.38
N ILE A 46 -11.35 -2.04 -10.80
CA ILE A 46 -10.00 -1.84 -11.33
C ILE A 46 -9.24 -3.17 -11.39
N LEU A 47 -9.30 -3.96 -10.33
CA LEU A 47 -8.59 -5.23 -10.20
C LEU A 47 -9.33 -6.38 -10.88
N ASN A 48 -10.64 -6.27 -11.11
CA ASN A 48 -11.52 -7.39 -11.50
C ASN A 48 -11.38 -8.53 -10.48
N PHE A 49 -11.64 -8.21 -9.20
CA PHE A 49 -11.43 -9.12 -8.08
C PHE A 49 -12.46 -8.89 -6.97
N ASP A 50 -13.23 -9.92 -6.65
CA ASP A 50 -14.38 -9.81 -5.73
C ASP A 50 -14.11 -10.34 -4.31
N ASN A 51 -12.93 -10.90 -4.05
CA ASN A 51 -12.60 -11.33 -2.69
C ASN A 51 -12.04 -10.15 -1.87
N GLU A 52 -11.14 -10.43 -0.94
CA GLU A 52 -10.67 -9.47 0.04
C GLU A 52 -9.48 -8.66 -0.50
N ILE A 53 -9.56 -7.34 -0.37
CA ILE A 53 -8.52 -6.41 -0.83
C ILE A 53 -7.98 -5.65 0.38
N TRP A 54 -6.66 -5.54 0.47
CA TRP A 54 -5.92 -4.83 1.50
C TRP A 54 -5.20 -3.65 0.86
N ILE A 55 -5.05 -2.56 1.60
CA ILE A 55 -4.22 -1.43 1.20
C ILE A 55 -3.07 -1.28 2.19
N ASP A 56 -1.85 -1.44 1.69
CA ASP A 56 -0.62 -1.07 2.37
C ASP A 56 -0.38 0.43 2.26
N SER A 57 0.08 1.08 3.33
CA SER A 57 0.40 2.51 3.35
C SER A 57 1.59 2.85 2.45
N GLY A 58 2.53 1.92 2.30
CA GLY A 58 3.73 2.08 1.48
C GLY A 58 4.86 2.88 2.12
N GLY A 59 4.90 2.96 3.46
CA GLY A 59 5.97 3.67 4.18
C GLY A 59 7.39 3.26 3.78
N TYR A 60 7.60 1.98 3.47
CA TYR A 60 8.88 1.51 2.92
C TYR A 60 9.20 2.15 1.55
N GLN A 61 8.24 2.21 0.63
CA GLN A 61 8.43 2.78 -0.71
C GLN A 61 8.69 4.29 -0.62
N PHE A 62 7.97 4.99 0.26
CA PHE A 62 8.20 6.40 0.57
C PHE A 62 9.64 6.64 1.02
N LEU A 63 10.10 5.90 2.04
CA LEU A 63 11.48 5.95 2.53
C LEU A 63 12.50 5.65 1.42
N LYS A 64 12.30 4.57 0.66
CA LYS A 64 13.20 4.16 -0.42
C LYS A 64 13.34 5.22 -1.51
N HIS A 65 12.28 5.97 -1.78
CA HIS A 65 12.28 7.03 -2.78
C HIS A 65 12.63 8.41 -2.22
N GLY A 66 12.92 8.53 -0.91
CA GLY A 66 13.17 9.81 -0.25
C GLY A 66 11.97 10.76 -0.31
N ILE A 67 10.76 10.20 -0.42
CA ILE A 67 9.51 10.96 -0.47
C ILE A 67 8.86 10.85 0.90
N GLU A 68 8.63 11.99 1.54
CA GLU A 68 7.84 12.05 2.76
C GLU A 68 6.35 12.22 2.39
N PRO A 69 5.50 11.19 2.60
CA PRO A 69 4.07 11.32 2.37
C PRO A 69 3.47 12.23 3.41
N LYS A 70 2.57 13.10 2.98
CA LYS A 70 1.65 13.74 3.92
C LYS A 70 0.60 12.72 4.35
N ILE A 71 0.16 12.79 5.61
CA ILE A 71 -0.89 11.89 6.12
C ILE A 71 -2.15 12.03 5.28
N GLU A 72 -2.46 13.25 4.85
CA GLU A 72 -3.61 13.58 4.01
C GLU A 72 -3.55 12.92 2.62
N ASP A 73 -2.36 12.57 2.13
CA ASP A 73 -2.22 11.86 0.85
C ASP A 73 -2.64 10.40 0.99
N ILE A 74 -2.31 9.75 2.11
CA ILE A 74 -2.71 8.38 2.41
C ILE A 74 -4.20 8.31 2.74
N GLU A 75 -4.68 9.27 3.54
CA GLU A 75 -6.10 9.40 3.89
C GLU A 75 -6.98 9.45 2.65
N LYS A 76 -6.63 10.29 1.66
CA LYS A 76 -7.37 10.36 0.37
C LYS A 76 -7.44 9.02 -0.35
N ILE A 77 -6.38 8.21 -0.30
CA ILE A 77 -6.41 6.87 -0.90
C ILE A 77 -7.39 5.97 -0.15
N TYR A 78 -7.37 6.00 1.17
CA TYR A 78 -8.22 5.14 1.99
C TYR A 78 -9.69 5.52 1.86
N GLU A 79 -10.00 6.81 1.82
CA GLU A 79 -11.34 7.32 1.55
C GLU A 79 -11.81 6.94 0.13
N LYS A 80 -10.95 7.15 -0.88
CA LYS A 80 -11.29 6.85 -2.28
C LYS A 80 -11.64 5.38 -2.48
N TYR A 81 -10.89 4.49 -1.84
CA TYR A 81 -11.02 3.04 -2.00
C TYR A 81 -11.64 2.39 -0.79
N TRP A 82 -12.80 2.92 -0.40
CA TRP A 82 -13.65 2.42 0.68
C TRP A 82 -14.00 0.92 0.58
N ASP A 83 -13.88 0.32 -0.61
CA ASP A 83 -14.21 -1.08 -0.89
C ASP A 83 -13.10 -2.09 -0.54
N ALA A 84 -11.97 -1.61 -0.01
CA ALA A 84 -10.97 -2.43 0.66
C ALA A 84 -11.46 -2.87 2.05
N ARG A 85 -11.02 -4.06 2.47
CA ARG A 85 -11.40 -4.64 3.76
C ARG A 85 -10.50 -4.18 4.89
N TYR A 86 -9.21 -4.03 4.62
CA TYR A 86 -8.20 -3.66 5.61
C TYR A 86 -7.25 -2.60 5.04
N TYR A 87 -6.86 -1.68 5.92
CA TYR A 87 -5.92 -0.60 5.64
C TYR A 87 -4.78 -0.71 6.65
N LEU A 88 -3.55 -0.80 6.18
CA LEU A 88 -2.37 -0.90 7.03
C LEU A 88 -1.87 0.50 7.38
N ASN A 89 -1.50 0.72 8.64
CA ASN A 89 -0.99 2.01 9.09
C ASN A 89 0.31 2.41 8.36
N LEU A 90 0.57 3.72 8.28
CA LEU A 90 1.85 4.26 7.82
C LEU A 90 2.94 4.04 8.88
N ASP A 91 3.74 3.00 8.67
CA ASP A 91 4.93 2.72 9.47
C ASP A 91 6.20 3.23 8.77
N TYR A 92 7.17 3.70 9.54
CA TYR A 92 8.50 4.11 9.08
C TYR A 92 9.52 3.05 9.47
N PRO A 93 9.68 1.98 8.67
CA PRO A 93 10.57 0.90 9.03
C PRO A 93 12.03 1.37 9.16
N PRO A 94 12.79 0.79 10.10
CA PRO A 94 14.22 1.01 10.18
C PRO A 94 14.91 0.49 8.90
N SER A 95 15.89 1.24 8.42
CA SER A 95 16.78 0.86 7.33
C SER A 95 18.03 0.15 7.89
N PRO A 96 18.59 -0.86 7.20
CA PRO A 96 19.90 -1.43 7.56
C PRO A 96 21.04 -0.41 7.57
N SER A 97 20.85 0.75 6.94
CA SER A 97 21.80 1.86 6.90
C SER A 97 21.55 2.94 7.94
N ASP A 98 20.52 2.82 8.78
CA ASP A 98 20.24 3.80 9.84
C ASP A 98 21.34 3.73 10.91
N ASP A 99 21.78 4.90 11.39
CA ASP A 99 22.64 4.96 12.57
C ASP A 99 21.87 4.58 13.84
N GLU A 100 22.59 4.35 14.94
CA GLU A 100 22.00 3.88 16.19
C GLU A 100 20.95 4.86 16.76
N TYR A 101 21.14 6.16 16.53
CA TYR A 101 20.21 7.19 17.00
C TYR A 101 18.91 7.15 16.19
N VAL A 102 19.01 7.17 14.85
CA VAL A 102 17.87 7.10 13.93
C VAL A 102 17.06 5.81 14.16
N LEU A 103 17.77 4.69 14.35
CA LEU A 103 17.15 3.38 14.58
C LEU A 103 16.37 3.37 15.90
N LYS A 104 16.91 3.93 16.99
CA LYS A 104 16.19 4.09 18.27
C LYS A 104 14.95 4.97 18.13
N VAL A 105 15.06 6.10 17.42
CA VAL A 105 13.94 7.02 17.23
C VAL A 105 12.80 6.33 16.47
N LYS A 106 13.10 5.63 15.37
CA LYS A 106 12.09 4.87 14.59
C LYS A 106 11.44 3.76 15.41
N LEU A 107 12.22 2.99 16.18
CA LEU A 107 11.68 1.89 16.99
C LEU A 107 10.77 2.37 18.15
N ILE A 108 11.05 3.54 18.71
CA ILE A 108 10.30 4.08 19.86
C ILE A 108 9.08 4.90 19.40
N PHE A 109 9.26 5.74 18.38
CA PHE A 109 8.27 6.75 17.99
C PHE A 109 7.57 6.45 16.66
N GLY A 110 8.02 5.44 15.90
CA GLY A 110 7.42 5.08 14.62
C GLY A 110 7.62 6.11 13.50
N LYS A 111 8.48 7.11 13.70
CA LYS A 111 8.88 8.13 12.72
C LYS A 111 10.15 8.87 13.19
N LEU A 112 10.81 9.59 12.27
CA LEU A 112 11.89 10.54 12.57
C LEU A 112 11.35 11.87 13.11
#